data_AF-A7SRR6-F1
#
_entry.id   AF-A7SRR6-F1
#
_cell.length_a   1.000
_cell.length_b   1.000
_cell.length_c   1.000
_cell.angle_alpha   90.00
_cell.angle_beta   90.00
_cell.angle_gamma   90.00
#
_symmetry.space_group_name_H-M   'P 1'
#
loop_
_entity.id
_entity.type
_entity.pdbx_description
1 polymer ?
#
loop_
_entity_poly.entity_id
_entity_poly.type
_entity_poly.pdbx_seq_one_letter_code
_entity_poly.pdbx_strand_id
1 'polypeptide(L)' 'EPVNPRFKPRLFCDICDEFDLHDTDDCPTQCSGPPPEEEGVKHGGNRAEERPYCTICEVFGHWTHNCDDEEVRAVKWNY' A
#
# COMPACT_ATOMS: atom_id res chain seq x y z
N GLU A 1 11.77 -17.36 22.21
CA GLU A 1 13.20 -17.71 22.10
C GLU A 1 14.03 -16.49 22.47
N PRO A 2 15.15 -16.59 23.21
CA PRO A 2 15.96 -15.42 23.54
C PRO A 2 16.77 -15.00 22.31
N VAL A 3 16.40 -13.88 21.70
CA VAL A 3 17.11 -13.29 20.56
C VAL A 3 18.46 -12.78 21.05
N ASN A 4 19.55 -13.39 20.57
CA ASN A 4 20.91 -13.00 20.95
C ASN A 4 21.21 -11.58 20.41
N PRO A 5 21.39 -10.56 21.26
CA PRO A 5 21.52 -9.17 20.83
C PRO A 5 22.83 -8.87 20.09
N ARG A 6 23.74 -9.86 19.96
CA ARG A 6 25.02 -9.73 19.25
C ARG A 6 24.91 -9.98 17.74
N PHE A 7 23.79 -10.52 17.25
CA PHE A 7 23.55 -10.67 15.82
C PHE A 7 22.68 -9.53 15.33
N LYS A 8 23.29 -8.57 14.62
CA LYS A 8 22.50 -7.65 13.80
C LYS A 8 21.76 -8.49 12.75
N PRO A 9 20.44 -8.28 12.55
CA PRO A 9 19.74 -8.85 11.41
C PRO A 9 20.50 -8.51 10.14
N ARG A 10 20.74 -9.52 9.27
CA ARG A 10 21.31 -9.26 7.96
C ARG A 10 20.25 -8.53 7.14
N LEU A 11 20.58 -7.33 6.69
CA LEU A 11 19.73 -6.56 5.80
C LEU A 11 19.81 -7.20 4.42
N PHE A 12 18.69 -7.37 3.75
CA PHE A 12 18.62 -7.91 2.40
C PHE A 12 17.66 -7.03 1.60
N CYS A 13 18.09 -6.63 0.43
CA CYS A 13 17.27 -5.86 -0.49
C CYS A 13 16.78 -6.78 -1.60
N ASP A 14 15.48 -7.06 -1.63
CA ASP A 14 14.85 -7.90 -2.66
C ASP A 14 14.94 -7.29 -4.08
N ILE A 15 15.23 -5.99 -4.18
CA ILE A 15 15.29 -5.25 -5.46
C ILE A 15 16.67 -5.34 -6.09
N CYS A 16 17.71 -5.21 -5.26
CA CYS A 16 19.11 -5.25 -5.68
C CYS A 16 19.69 -6.67 -5.58
N ASP A 17 18.98 -7.61 -4.95
CA ASP A 17 19.37 -9.01 -4.71
C ASP A 17 20.74 -9.12 -4.00
N GLU A 18 20.99 -8.18 -3.08
CA GLU A 18 22.25 -8.04 -2.35
C GLU A 18 22.02 -8.01 -0.83
N PHE A 19 22.97 -8.61 -0.10
CA PHE A 19 22.96 -8.67 1.35
C PHE A 19 23.84 -7.57 1.96
N ASP A 20 23.49 -7.17 3.18
CA ASP A 20 24.28 -6.33 4.10
C ASP A 20 24.53 -4.87 3.67
N LEU A 21 23.88 -4.39 2.61
CA LEU A 21 23.96 -2.99 2.16
C LEU A 21 22.80 -2.14 2.67
N HIS A 22 21.57 -2.52 2.32
CA HIS A 22 20.32 -1.88 2.75
C HIS A 22 19.21 -2.94 2.74
N ASP A 23 18.07 -2.64 3.36
CA ASP A 23 16.87 -3.46 3.19
C ASP A 23 16.02 -2.92 2.03
N THR A 24 14.90 -3.59 1.75
CA THR A 24 14.00 -3.20 0.67
C THR A 24 13.40 -1.80 0.87
N ASP A 25 13.25 -1.26 2.10
CA ASP A 25 12.64 0.07 2.35
C ASP A 25 13.64 1.22 2.11
N ASP A 26 14.90 1.02 2.50
CA ASP A 26 15.99 2.00 2.32
C ASP A 26 16.64 1.95 0.92
N CYS A 27 16.08 1.18 -0.01
CA CYS A 27 16.67 1.03 -1.33
C CYS A 27 16.56 2.34 -2.14
N PRO A 28 17.68 2.90 -2.64
CA PRO A 28 17.64 4.16 -3.41
C PRO A 28 16.79 4.03 -4.68
N THR A 29 16.69 2.82 -5.24
CA THR A 29 15.82 2.54 -6.39
C THR A 29 14.34 2.54 -6.03
N GLN A 30 13.97 2.34 -4.75
CA GLN A 30 12.59 2.59 -4.28
C GLN A 30 12.23 4.07 -4.32
N CYS A 31 13.21 4.94 -4.03
CA CYS A 31 12.99 6.38 -3.93
C CYS A 31 13.34 7.15 -5.21
N SER A 32 13.71 6.46 -6.30
CA SER A 32 13.76 7.02 -7.65
C SER A 32 12.35 7.40 -8.11
N GLY A 33 11.82 8.51 -7.59
CA GLY A 33 10.67 9.20 -8.15
C GLY A 33 11.02 9.88 -9.48
N PRO A 34 10.05 10.61 -10.05
CA PRO A 34 8.96 10.05 -10.84
C PRO A 34 9.48 9.14 -11.98
N PRO A 35 8.69 8.16 -12.46
CA PRO A 35 9.16 7.25 -13.49
C PRO A 35 9.59 8.03 -14.76
N PRO A 36 10.64 7.58 -15.48
CA PRO A 36 10.74 7.85 -16.90
C PRO A 36 9.40 7.49 -17.54
N GLU A 37 8.97 8.23 -18.53
CA GLU A 37 7.61 8.30 -19.09
C GLU A 37 7.13 7.01 -19.79
N GLU A 38 7.48 5.82 -19.31
CA GLU A 38 7.35 4.52 -19.96
C GLU A 38 7.90 3.48 -18.99
N GLU A 39 7.14 2.96 -18.04
CA GLU A 39 6.68 1.56 -18.05
C GLU A 39 6.44 1.11 -16.59
N GLY A 40 5.99 2.03 -15.72
CA GLY A 40 5.45 1.63 -14.42
C GLY A 40 4.18 0.83 -14.66
N VAL A 41 4.04 -0.34 -14.02
CA VAL A 41 2.82 -1.19 -14.07
C VAL A 41 1.61 -0.28 -14.08
N LYS A 42 0.91 -0.23 -15.21
CA LYS A 42 -0.24 0.63 -15.46
C LYS A 42 -1.38 0.13 -14.56
N HIS A 43 -1.31 0.43 -13.27
CA HIS A 43 -2.50 0.53 -12.45
C HIS A 43 -3.29 1.64 -13.14
N GLY A 44 -4.33 1.29 -13.88
CA GLY A 44 -5.02 2.19 -14.83
C GLY A 44 -5.75 3.38 -14.20
N GLY A 45 -5.31 3.84 -13.03
CA GLY A 45 -5.70 5.11 -12.43
C GLY A 45 -4.62 6.15 -12.67
N ASN A 46 -5.04 7.34 -13.08
CA ASN A 46 -4.18 8.50 -13.09
C ASN A 46 -3.69 8.78 -11.65
N ARG A 47 -2.37 8.93 -11.47
CA ARG A 47 -1.76 9.20 -10.16
C ARG A 47 -2.28 10.49 -9.51
N ALA A 48 -2.79 11.43 -10.32
CA ALA A 48 -3.38 12.68 -9.87
C ALA A 48 -4.89 12.59 -9.59
N GLU A 49 -5.55 11.49 -9.96
CA GLU A 49 -7.00 11.34 -9.73
C GLU A 49 -7.25 10.69 -8.37
N GLU A 50 -8.05 11.38 -7.54
CA GLU A 50 -8.50 10.83 -6.27
C GLU A 50 -9.43 9.64 -6.53
N ARG A 51 -9.03 8.46 -6.03
CA ARG A 51 -9.85 7.25 -6.12
C ARG A 51 -11.05 7.40 -5.18
N PRO A 52 -12.29 7.23 -5.66
CA PRO A 52 -13.46 7.37 -4.81
C PRO A 52 -13.44 6.34 -3.69
N TYR A 53 -13.54 6.82 -2.45
CA TYR A 53 -13.57 6.00 -1.25
C TYR A 53 -14.87 6.25 -0.48
N CYS A 54 -15.50 5.16 -0.03
CA CYS A 54 -16.69 5.23 0.79
C CYS A 54 -16.35 4.89 2.24
N THR A 55 -16.59 5.83 3.15
CA THR A 55 -16.37 5.66 4.58
C THR A 55 -17.44 4.81 5.28
N ILE A 56 -18.56 4.52 4.60
CA ILE A 56 -19.64 3.69 5.15
C ILE A 56 -19.39 2.21 4.83
N CYS A 57 -18.98 1.91 3.59
CA CYS A 57 -18.65 0.56 3.14
C CYS A 57 -17.17 0.18 3.38
N GLU A 58 -16.31 1.14 3.69
CA GLU A 58 -14.85 0.98 3.86
C GLU A 58 -14.15 0.38 2.61
N VAL A 59 -14.65 0.69 1.41
CA VAL A 59 -14.12 0.21 0.13
C VAL A 59 -13.86 1.33 -0.88
N PHE A 60 -12.97 1.06 -1.83
CA PHE A 60 -12.78 1.89 -3.02
C PHE A 60 -13.81 1.55 -4.10
N GLY A 61 -14.37 2.55 -4.78
CA GLY A 61 -15.26 2.36 -5.93
C GLY A 61 -16.40 3.37 -6.06
N HIS A 62 -16.81 4.01 -4.96
CA HIS A 62 -17.81 5.08 -4.94
C HIS A 62 -17.51 6.05 -3.78
N TRP A 63 -18.02 7.27 -3.88
CA TRP A 63 -17.92 8.25 -2.80
C TRP A 63 -18.98 8.00 -1.74
N THR A 64 -18.70 8.37 -0.49
CA THR A 64 -19.67 8.28 0.61
C THR A 64 -21.02 8.94 0.28
N HIS A 65 -21.04 10.05 -0.46
CA HIS A 65 -22.30 10.74 -0.81
C HIS A 65 -23.18 9.99 -1.82
N ASN A 66 -22.60 9.00 -2.51
CA ASN A 66 -23.25 8.21 -3.55
C ASN A 66 -23.44 6.74 -3.12
N CYS A 67 -23.31 6.48 -1.81
CA CYS A 67 -23.44 5.17 -1.19
C CYS A 67 -24.92 4.81 -1.02
N ASP A 68 -25.27 3.58 -1.39
CA ASP A 68 -26.59 3.02 -1.12
C ASP A 68 -26.56 2.33 0.26
N ASP A 69 -26.90 3.10 1.30
CA ASP A 69 -26.72 2.70 2.70
C ASP A 69 -27.77 1.71 3.22
N GLU A 70 -28.69 1.24 2.38
CA GLU A 70 -29.82 0.40 2.82
C GLU A 70 -29.34 -1.01 3.24
N GLU A 71 -28.32 -1.55 2.57
CA GLU A 71 -27.72 -2.86 2.87
C GLU A 71 -26.75 -2.82 4.08
N VAL A 72 -26.02 -1.73 4.29
CA VAL A 72 -25.08 -1.56 5.42
C VAL A 72 -25.76 -1.15 6.74
N ARG A 73 -27.00 -0.66 6.69
CA ARG A 73 -27.80 -0.34 7.88
C ARG A 73 -28.39 -1.57 8.55
N ALA A 74 -28.60 -2.66 7.81
CA ALA A 74 -29.20 -3.90 8.32
C ALA A 74 -28.29 -4.65 9.32
N VAL A 75 -26.97 -4.46 9.24
CA VAL A 75 -26.00 -5.08 10.16
C VAL A 75 -25.78 -4.27 11.45
N LYS A 76 -26.21 -3.00 11.51
CA LYS A 76 -25.95 -2.12 12.67
C LYS A 76 -27.01 -2.19 13.79
N TRP A 77 -28.08 -2.97 13.61
CA TRP A 77 -29.18 -3.13 14.59
C TRP A 77 -29.39 -4.57 15.08
N ASN A 78 -28.43 -5.47 14.86
CA ASN A 78 -28.46 -6.84 15.39
C ASN A 78 -27.55 -7.05 16.62
N TYR A 79 -27.36 -6.01 17.43
CA TYR A 79 -26.80 -6.10 18.77
C TYR A 79 -27.77 -5.53 19.80
#